data_AF-A0A383S9E5-F1
#
_entry.id   AF-A0A383S9E5-F1
#
_cell.length_a   1.000
_cell.length_b   1.000
_cell.length_c   1.000
_cell.angle_alpha   90.00
_cell.angle_beta   90.00
_cell.angle_gamma   90.00
#
_symmetry.space_group_name_H-M   'P 1'
#
loop_
_entity.id
_entity.type
_entity.pdbx_description
1 polymer ?
#
loop_
_entity_poly.entity_id
_entity_poly.type
_entity_poly.pdbx_seq_one_letter_code
_entity_poly.pdbx_strand_id
1 'polypeptide(L)'
;GNQNTEQIILALERLQRETKADRIAVVLDNARFHHAKALTSLYQPGQLLERITPVFLPPYAPDHNPVEHVWGTAKTNIANIQHQTPEQTFGAFASYITGRTFDYDFEHLPKPQPETDLVS
;
A
#
# COMPACT_ATOMS: atom_id res chain seq x y z
N GLY A 1 3.33 -13.31 8.28
CA GLY A 1 4.66 -13.65 7.72
C GLY A 1 5.40 -12.36 7.42
N ASN A 2 6.74 -12.36 7.47
CA ASN A 2 7.52 -11.17 7.15
C ASN A 2 7.49 -10.89 5.65
N GLN A 3 7.24 -9.63 5.27
CA GLN A 3 7.40 -9.20 3.89
C GLN A 3 8.90 -9.09 3.53
N ASN A 4 9.23 -9.45 2.30
CA ASN A 4 10.60 -9.46 1.79
C ASN A 4 10.60 -9.18 0.27
N THR A 5 11.79 -9.17 -0.32
CA THR A 5 11.99 -8.89 -1.75
C THR A 5 11.25 -9.85 -2.68
N GLU A 6 11.19 -11.15 -2.36
CA GLU A 6 10.50 -12.13 -3.20
C GLU A 6 8.98 -11.89 -3.20
N GLN A 7 8.41 -11.61 -2.02
CA GLN A 7 6.97 -11.38 -1.90
C GLN A 7 6.52 -10.13 -2.65
N ILE A 8 7.31 -9.04 -2.62
CA ILE A 8 6.97 -7.84 -3.40
C ILE A 8 7.13 -8.09 -4.91
N ILE A 9 8.12 -8.89 -5.35
CA ILE A 9 8.24 -9.27 -6.77
C ILE A 9 6.99 -10.02 -7.23
N LEU A 10 6.54 -11.02 -6.47
CA LEU A 10 5.33 -11.79 -6.80
C LEU A 10 4.08 -10.91 -6.82
N ALA A 11 3.96 -9.97 -5.89
CA ALA A 11 2.86 -9.02 -5.85
C ALA A 11 2.84 -8.09 -7.07
N LEU A 12 3.99 -7.55 -7.46
CA LEU A 12 4.13 -6.67 -8.63
C LEU A 12 3.90 -7.42 -9.94
N GLU A 13 4.38 -8.65 -10.05
CA GLU A 13 4.12 -9.51 -11.20
C GLU A 13 2.61 -9.80 -11.35
N ARG A 14 1.92 -10.06 -10.24
CA ARG A 14 0.46 -10.19 -10.23
C ARG A 14 -0.23 -8.90 -10.66
N LEU A 15 0.18 -7.76 -10.10
CA LEU A 15 -0.37 -6.45 -10.43
C LEU A 15 -0.30 -6.14 -11.93
N GLN A 16 0.84 -6.36 -12.57
CA GLN A 16 0.99 -6.08 -14.01
C GLN A 16 0.20 -7.03 -14.91
N ARG A 17 -0.06 -8.27 -14.47
CA ARG A 17 -0.90 -9.23 -15.21
C ARG A 17 -2.37 -8.83 -15.14
N GLU A 18 -2.81 -8.33 -13.98
CA GLU A 18 -4.20 -7.92 -13.75
C GLU A 18 -4.51 -6.51 -14.29
N THR A 19 -3.48 -5.71 -14.57
CA THR A 19 -3.61 -4.33 -15.09
C THR A 19 -3.39 -4.28 -16.60
N LYS A 20 -4.37 -3.72 -17.34
CA LYS A 20 -4.33 -3.59 -18.81
C LYS A 20 -3.47 -2.43 -19.33
N ALA A 21 -2.96 -1.55 -18.46
CA ALA A 21 -2.22 -0.36 -18.86
C ALA A 21 -0.80 -0.69 -19.33
N ASP A 22 -0.34 -0.09 -20.42
CA ASP A 22 0.99 -0.36 -20.97
C ASP A 22 2.13 0.04 -20.01
N ARG A 23 1.89 1.03 -19.15
CA ARG A 23 2.79 1.47 -18.07
C ARG A 23 2.04 1.65 -16.77
N ILE A 24 2.69 1.29 -15.66
CA ILE A 24 2.13 1.29 -14.32
C ILE A 24 3.10 2.02 -13.40
N ALA A 25 2.68 3.16 -12.83
CA ALA A 25 3.42 3.79 -11.74
C ALA A 25 2.98 3.17 -10.40
N VAL A 26 3.95 2.77 -9.57
CA VAL A 26 3.67 2.19 -8.25
C VAL A 26 4.36 3.03 -7.19
N VAL A 27 3.57 3.65 -6.32
CA VAL A 27 4.11 4.40 -5.18
C VAL A 27 4.47 3.41 -4.07
N LEU A 28 5.74 3.42 -3.66
CA LEU A 28 6.29 2.54 -2.62
C LEU A 28 6.84 3.37 -1.47
N ASP A 29 6.70 2.85 -0.25
CA ASP A 29 7.41 3.40 0.91
C ASP A 29 8.92 3.08 0.85
N ASN A 30 9.68 3.62 1.79
CA ASN A 30 11.12 3.44 1.86
C ASN A 30 11.57 2.14 2.57
N ALA A 31 10.72 1.12 2.68
CA ALA A 31 11.12 -0.16 3.25
C ALA A 31 12.32 -0.75 2.49
N ARG A 32 13.31 -1.28 3.23
CA ARG A 32 14.60 -1.71 2.66
C ARG A 32 14.46 -2.72 1.52
N PHE A 33 13.45 -3.59 1.57
CA PHE A 33 13.23 -4.60 0.54
C PHE A 33 12.68 -4.03 -0.77
N HIS A 34 12.06 -2.84 -0.78
CA HIS A 34 11.71 -2.14 -2.02
C HIS A 34 12.94 -1.62 -2.78
N HIS A 35 14.05 -1.41 -2.07
CA HIS A 35 15.32 -0.93 -2.62
C HIS A 35 16.30 -2.06 -2.96
N ALA A 36 15.91 -3.31 -2.79
CA ALA A 36 16.78 -4.45 -3.04
C ALA A 36 17.20 -4.51 -4.52
N LYS A 37 18.51 -4.67 -4.79
CA LYS A 37 19.06 -4.76 -6.16
C LYS A 37 18.38 -5.83 -7.02
N ALA A 38 18.00 -6.96 -6.40
CA ALA A 38 17.30 -8.04 -7.08
C ALA A 38 15.93 -7.60 -7.62
N LEU A 39 15.23 -6.69 -6.93
CA LEU A 39 13.99 -6.10 -7.41
C LEU A 39 14.24 -4.95 -8.40
N THR A 40 15.14 -4.02 -8.07
CA THR A 40 15.34 -2.82 -8.90
C THR A 40 15.89 -3.13 -10.30
N SER A 41 16.64 -4.23 -10.42
CA SER A 41 17.10 -4.75 -11.72
C SER A 41 15.94 -5.21 -12.63
N LEU A 42 14.81 -5.64 -12.05
CA LEU A 42 13.67 -6.15 -12.82
C LEU A 42 12.84 -5.05 -13.50
N TYR A 43 13.03 -3.78 -13.14
CA TYR A 43 12.37 -2.65 -13.79
C TYR A 43 13.07 -2.19 -15.08
N GLN A 44 14.26 -2.73 -15.39
CA GLN A 44 15.01 -2.32 -16.58
C GLN A 44 14.33 -2.80 -17.87
N PRO A 45 14.57 -2.14 -19.02
CA PRO A 45 14.02 -2.57 -20.31
C PRO A 45 14.35 -4.03 -20.62
N GLY A 46 13.37 -4.78 -21.11
CA GLY A 46 13.47 -6.21 -21.42
C GLY A 46 13.44 -7.13 -20.21
N GLN A 47 13.19 -6.62 -18.99
CA GLN A 47 13.09 -7.42 -17.77
C GLN A 47 11.62 -7.62 -17.35
N LEU A 48 11.43 -8.54 -16.40
CA LEU A 48 10.10 -9.01 -15.97
C LEU A 48 9.12 -7.88 -15.62
N LEU A 49 9.60 -6.83 -14.96
CA LEU A 49 8.79 -5.73 -14.43
C LEU A 49 9.02 -4.42 -15.22
N GLU A 50 9.45 -4.48 -16.48
CA GLU A 50 9.75 -3.29 -17.30
C GLU A 50 8.56 -2.31 -17.45
N ARG A 51 7.32 -2.80 -17.29
CA ARG A 51 6.10 -2.00 -17.35
C ARG A 51 5.85 -1.20 -16.05
N ILE A 52 6.56 -1.54 -14.97
CA ILE A 52 6.39 -0.93 -13.66
C ILE A 52 7.45 0.15 -13.44
N THR A 53 7.00 1.35 -13.11
CA THR A 53 7.84 2.46 -12.68
C THR A 53 7.64 2.68 -11.19
N PRO A 54 8.61 2.33 -10.33
CA PRO A 54 8.51 2.61 -8.91
C PRO A 54 8.66 4.12 -8.65
N VAL A 55 7.81 4.66 -7.79
CA VAL A 55 7.87 6.04 -7.29
C VAL A 55 8.09 5.98 -5.78
N PHE A 56 9.23 6.49 -5.32
CA PHE A 56 9.56 6.53 -3.90
C PHE A 56 9.26 7.91 -3.33
N LEU A 57 8.59 7.94 -2.18
CA LEU A 57 8.31 9.19 -1.47
C LEU A 57 9.57 9.70 -0.75
N PRO A 58 9.66 11.03 -0.48
CA PRO A 58 10.71 11.56 0.38
C PRO A 58 10.74 10.84 1.74
N PRO A 59 11.92 10.67 2.36
CA PRO A 59 12.01 10.12 3.70
C PRO A 59 11.14 10.89 4.69
N TYR A 60 10.45 10.16 5.59
CA TYR A 60 9.64 10.72 6.67
C TYR A 60 8.47 11.62 6.23
N ALA A 61 7.86 11.34 5.08
CA ALA A 61 6.62 11.96 4.62
C ALA A 61 5.42 10.99 4.68
N PRO A 62 5.07 10.43 5.86
CA PRO A 62 4.00 9.43 5.97
C PRO A 62 2.63 9.98 5.55
N ASP A 63 2.36 11.27 5.80
CA ASP A 63 1.12 11.93 5.35
C ASP A 63 0.96 11.92 3.82
N HIS A 64 2.09 11.85 3.10
CA HIS A 64 2.14 11.77 1.64
C HIS A 64 2.11 10.33 1.12
N ASN A 65 1.97 9.32 1.99
CA ASN A 65 1.85 7.93 1.59
C ASN A 65 0.37 7.54 1.44
N PRO A 66 -0.13 7.27 0.22
CA PRO A 66 -1.53 6.88 0.02
C PRO A 66 -1.95 5.65 0.82
N VAL A 67 -1.00 4.75 1.10
CA VAL A 67 -1.31 3.55 1.88
C VAL A 67 -1.72 3.89 3.31
N GLU A 68 -1.11 4.92 3.93
CA GLU A 68 -1.45 5.35 5.29
C GLU A 68 -2.89 5.88 5.37
N HIS A 69 -3.37 6.52 4.30
CA HIS A 69 -4.78 6.95 4.22
C HIS A 69 -5.74 5.76 4.16
N VAL A 70 -5.43 4.75 3.33
CA VAL A 70 -6.21 3.50 3.25
C VAL A 70 -6.21 2.79 4.60
N TRP A 71 -5.04 2.69 5.25
CA TRP A 71 -4.91 2.10 6.58
C TRP A 71 -5.69 2.87 7.64
N GLY A 72 -5.59 4.20 7.67
CA GLY A 72 -6.28 5.05 8.64
C GLY A 72 -7.78 4.90 8.54
N THR A 73 -8.34 5.04 7.33
CA THR A 73 -9.79 4.92 7.08
C THR A 73 -10.32 3.52 7.43
N ALA A 74 -9.59 2.47 7.04
CA ALA A 74 -9.95 1.11 7.37
C ALA A 74 -9.90 0.82 8.88
N LYS A 75 -8.83 1.27 9.57
CA LYS A 75 -8.68 1.15 11.02
C LYS A 75 -9.82 1.85 11.74
N THR A 76 -10.14 3.10 11.39
CA THR A 76 -11.24 3.85 12.00
C THR A 76 -12.58 3.15 11.79
N ASN A 77 -12.82 2.57 10.62
CA ASN A 77 -14.09 1.89 10.33
C ASN A 77 -14.28 0.59 11.12
N ILE A 78 -13.21 -0.16 11.37
CA ILE A 78 -13.28 -1.40 12.17
C ILE A 78 -12.99 -1.16 13.66
N ALA A 79 -12.62 0.07 14.04
CA ALA A 79 -12.35 0.43 15.41
C ALA A 79 -13.59 0.17 16.28
N ASN A 80 -13.36 -0.21 17.54
CA ASN A 80 -14.40 -0.47 18.54
C ASN A 80 -15.36 -1.63 18.20
N ILE A 81 -15.07 -2.44 17.18
CA ILE A 81 -15.76 -3.69 16.89
C ILE A 81 -14.87 -4.84 17.38
N GLN A 82 -15.31 -5.53 18.43
CA GLN A 82 -14.61 -6.72 18.90
C GLN A 82 -15.01 -7.93 18.06
N HIS A 83 -14.05 -8.46 17.31
CA HIS A 83 -14.21 -9.73 16.60
C HIS A 83 -13.77 -10.90 17.46
N GLN A 84 -14.38 -12.07 17.26
CA GLN A 84 -14.08 -13.27 18.04
C GLN A 84 -12.78 -13.94 17.60
N THR A 85 -12.36 -13.74 16.35
CA THR A 85 -11.13 -14.33 15.81
C THR A 85 -10.35 -13.32 14.95
N PRO A 86 -9.03 -13.47 14.81
CA PRO A 86 -8.22 -12.64 13.91
C PRO A 86 -8.70 -12.65 12.45
N GLU A 87 -9.23 -13.77 11.98
CA GLU A 87 -9.74 -13.94 10.61
C GLU A 87 -10.97 -13.07 10.35
N GLN A 88 -11.82 -12.89 11.35
CA GLN A 88 -12.98 -11.99 11.26
C GLN A 88 -12.53 -10.53 11.16
N THR A 89 -11.53 -10.12 11.95
CA THR A 89 -10.91 -8.78 11.83
C THR A 89 -10.30 -8.57 10.45
N PHE A 90 -9.54 -9.56 9.96
CA PHE A 90 -8.96 -9.52 8.61
C PHE A 90 -10.05 -9.44 7.54
N GLY A 91 -11.11 -10.24 7.65
CA GLY A 91 -12.23 -10.24 6.71
C GLY A 91 -12.98 -8.91 6.67
N ALA A 92 -13.20 -8.28 7.84
CA ALA A 92 -13.80 -6.96 7.93
C ALA A 92 -12.92 -5.89 7.27
N PHE A 93 -11.61 -5.92 7.55
CA PHE A 93 -10.64 -5.03 6.91
C PHE A 93 -10.59 -5.23 5.39
N ALA A 94 -10.46 -6.48 4.92
CA ALA A 94 -10.38 -6.83 3.51
C ALA A 94 -11.66 -6.42 2.75
N SER A 95 -12.83 -6.68 3.33
CA SER A 95 -14.12 -6.25 2.77
C SER A 95 -14.21 -4.73 2.71
N TYR A 96 -13.64 -4.03 3.70
CA TYR A 96 -13.58 -2.58 3.68
C TYR A 96 -12.69 -2.07 2.54
N ILE A 97 -11.46 -2.55 2.40
CA ILE A 97 -10.55 -1.97 1.39
C ILE A 97 -10.89 -2.37 -0.05
N THR A 98 -11.51 -3.54 -0.27
CA THR A 98 -11.84 -4.02 -1.63
C THR A 98 -13.17 -3.51 -2.16
N GLY A 99 -14.08 -3.06 -1.29
CA GLY A 99 -15.43 -2.63 -1.67
C GLY A 99 -15.57 -1.16 -2.07
N ARG A 100 -14.47 -0.40 -2.20
CA ARG A 100 -14.48 1.05 -2.42
C ARG A 100 -13.22 1.53 -3.12
N THR A 101 -13.33 2.70 -3.74
CA THR A 101 -12.19 3.49 -4.22
C THR A 101 -11.78 4.49 -3.15
N PHE A 102 -10.48 4.77 -3.07
CA PHE A 102 -9.92 5.78 -2.18
C PHE A 102 -9.45 6.94 -3.04
N ASP A 103 -10.14 8.07 -2.94
CA ASP A 103 -9.72 9.28 -3.63
C ASP A 103 -8.47 9.81 -2.92
N TYR A 104 -7.38 9.94 -3.69
CA TYR A 104 -6.11 10.45 -3.19
C TYR A 104 -5.63 11.57 -4.09
N ASP A 105 -5.51 12.76 -3.51
CA ASP A 105 -4.98 13.94 -4.16
C ASP A 105 -3.60 14.25 -3.57
N PHE A 106 -2.56 14.21 -4.41
CA PHE A 106 -1.18 14.51 -4.01
C PHE A 106 -0.97 15.98 -3.63
N GLU A 107 -1.79 16.90 -4.17
CA GLU A 107 -1.73 18.33 -3.88
C GLU A 107 -2.60 18.69 -2.67
N HIS A 108 -3.72 17.98 -2.49
CA HIS A 108 -4.68 18.21 -1.41
C HIS A 108 -4.85 16.96 -0.56
N LEU A 109 -3.80 16.63 0.20
CA LEU A 109 -3.83 15.48 1.10
C LEU A 109 -5.11 15.51 1.97
N PRO A 110 -5.80 14.36 2.10
CA PRO A 110 -6.92 14.26 3.02
C PRO A 110 -6.43 14.64 4.43
N LYS A 111 -7.13 15.56 5.09
CA LYS A 111 -6.77 15.99 6.45
C LYS A 111 -6.70 14.75 7.35
N PRO A 112 -5.65 14.57 8.15
CA PRO A 112 -5.62 13.54 9.16
C PRO A 112 -6.89 13.65 9.99
N GLN A 113 -7.68 12.58 10.08
CA GLN A 113 -8.68 12.52 11.13
C GLN A 113 -7.90 12.59 12.44
N PRO A 114 -8.30 13.43 13.41
CA PRO A 114 -7.59 13.51 14.67
C PRO A 114 -7.49 12.09 15.23
N GLU A 115 -6.25 11.62 15.48
CA GLU A 115 -6.07 10.50 16.37
C GLU A 115 -6.85 10.87 17.62
N THR A 116 -7.84 10.05 17.97
CA THR A 116 -8.46 10.19 19.27
C THR A 116 -7.35 9.94 20.26
N ASP A 117 -6.76 11.02 20.78
CA ASP A 117 -5.93 11.06 21.96
C ASP A 117 -6.74 10.40 23.07
N LEU A 118 -6.53 9.08 23.24
CA LEU A 118 -6.96 8.39 24.43
C LEU A 118 -5.99 8.78 25.53
N VAL A 119 -6.16 10.01 26.03
CA VAL A 119 -5.76 10.34 27.39
C VAL A 119 -6.64 9.50 28.30
N SER A 120 -6.03 8.49 28.93
CA SER A 120 -6.52 7.88 30.17
C SER A 120 -5.58 8.30 31.29
#